data_AF-A0A645GDX4-F1
#
_entry.id   AF-A0A645GDX4-F1
#
_cell.length_a   1.000
_cell.length_b   1.000
_cell.length_c   1.000
_cell.angle_alpha   90.00
_cell.angle_beta   90.00
_cell.angle_gamma   90.00
#
_symmetry.space_group_name_H-M   'P 1'
#
loop_
_entity.id
_entity.type
_entity.pdbx_description
1 polymer ?
#
loop_
_entity_poly.entity_id
_entity_poly.type
_entity_poly.pdbx_seq_one_letter_code
_entity_poly.pdbx_strand_id
1 'polypeptide(L)'
;MSCSGGCKFSACSCLGVVISIIFGAVIGVLFAFDLIPFITTALWIVFGLGVLALIFLLIAVLVGAATGSPALSKCLCSNALCLLVGTIGTIVSSVIALSFVLEATSIFAAAIVAIVAFFLAFMLIGLIAMIACIASELCCHA
;
A
#
# COMPACT_ATOMS: atom_id res chain seq x y z
N MET A 1 -32.05 -4.01 -3.45
CA MET A 1 -30.88 -3.87 -4.33
C MET A 1 -30.06 -5.14 -4.18
N SER A 2 -29.86 -5.91 -5.24
CA SER A 2 -29.19 -7.21 -5.16
C SER A 2 -27.71 -7.03 -4.84
N CYS A 3 -27.32 -7.24 -3.58
CA CYS A 3 -25.93 -7.45 -3.20
C CYS A 3 -25.48 -8.81 -3.74
N SER A 4 -25.22 -8.90 -5.06
CA SER A 4 -24.57 -10.08 -5.63
C SER A 4 -23.17 -10.17 -5.03
N GLY A 5 -22.84 -11.29 -4.39
CA GLY A 5 -21.59 -11.54 -3.65
C GLY A 5 -20.32 -11.28 -4.46
N GLY A 6 -19.96 -10.01 -4.58
CA GLY A 6 -18.95 -9.49 -5.49
C GLY A 6 -17.98 -8.60 -4.75
N CYS A 7 -17.21 -9.17 -3.84
CA CYS A 7 -15.89 -8.61 -3.51
C CYS A 7 -14.98 -8.76 -4.75
N LYS A 8 -15.24 -8.00 -5.81
CA LYS A 8 -14.48 -8.05 -7.07
C LYS A 8 -13.40 -6.96 -7.14
N PHE A 9 -13.29 -6.13 -6.10
CA PHE A 9 -12.20 -5.17 -5.96
C PHE A 9 -11.11 -5.78 -5.09
N SER A 10 -10.36 -6.72 -5.67
CA SER A 10 -9.14 -7.23 -5.05
C SER A 10 -8.00 -6.27 -5.36
N ALA A 11 -7.33 -5.76 -4.33
CA ALA A 11 -6.10 -4.98 -4.52
C ALA A 11 -5.00 -5.76 -5.26
N CYS A 12 -5.08 -7.10 -5.22
CA CYS A 12 -4.19 -8.00 -5.95
C CYS A 12 -4.57 -8.14 -7.44
N SER A 13 -5.61 -7.44 -7.91
CA SER A 13 -5.96 -7.43 -9.33
C SER A 13 -4.81 -6.82 -10.13
N CYS A 14 -4.58 -7.33 -11.34
CA CYS A 14 -3.58 -6.80 -12.28
C CYS A 14 -3.70 -5.28 -12.46
N LEU A 15 -4.91 -4.73 -12.35
CA LEU A 15 -5.16 -3.29 -12.43
C LEU A 15 -4.43 -2.51 -11.31
N GLY A 16 -4.45 -3.01 -10.07
CA GLY A 16 -3.76 -2.37 -8.94
C GLY A 16 -2.26 -2.34 -9.17
N VAL A 17 -1.68 -3.45 -9.62
CA VAL A 17 -0.25 -3.54 -9.97
C VAL A 17 0.12 -2.55 -11.07
N VAL A 18 -0.67 -2.48 -12.15
CA VAL A 18 -0.41 -1.56 -13.26
C VAL A 18 -0.45 -0.10 -12.81
N ILE A 19 -1.43 0.28 -11.97
CA ILE A 19 -1.53 1.64 -11.43
C ILE A 19 -0.31 1.95 -10.54
N SER A 20 0.10 1.02 -9.68
CA SER A 20 1.30 1.17 -8.85
C SER A 20 2.57 1.37 -9.69
N ILE A 21 2.72 0.63 -10.80
CA ILE A 21 3.87 0.77 -11.70
C ILE A 21 3.90 2.16 -12.33
N ILE A 22 2.76 2.62 -12.85
CA ILE A 22 2.65 3.96 -13.46
C ILE A 22 2.97 5.03 -12.42
N PHE A 23 2.44 4.90 -11.21
CA PHE A 23 2.71 5.84 -10.12
C PHE A 23 4.19 5.87 -9.74
N GLY A 24 4.82 4.70 -9.56
CA GLY A 24 6.25 4.60 -9.27
C GLY A 24 7.12 5.23 -10.35
N ALA A 25 6.81 4.97 -11.62
CA ALA A 25 7.53 5.54 -12.76
C ALA A 25 7.44 7.07 -12.79
N VAL A 26 6.24 7.63 -12.58
CA VAL A 26 6.03 9.09 -12.56
C VAL A 26 6.83 9.75 -11.44
N ILE A 27 6.79 9.19 -10.22
CA ILE A 27 7.53 9.72 -9.07
C ILE A 27 9.06 9.60 -9.28
N GLY A 28 9.54 8.49 -9.84
CA GLY A 28 10.96 8.32 -10.17
C GLY A 28 11.46 9.34 -11.18
N VAL A 29 10.68 9.61 -12.23
CA VAL A 29 11.01 10.64 -13.22
C VAL A 29 11.00 12.04 -12.60
N LEU A 30 9.98 12.37 -11.79
CA LEU A 30 9.93 13.64 -11.06
C LEU A 30 11.14 13.86 -10.16
N PHE A 31 11.61 12.80 -9.50
CA PHE A 31 12.82 12.85 -8.68
C PHE A 31 14.09 13.07 -9.52
N ALA A 32 14.21 12.44 -10.69
CA ALA A 32 15.36 12.63 -11.58
C ALA A 32 15.48 14.07 -12.13
N PHE A 33 14.38 14.82 -12.17
CA PHE A 33 14.38 16.24 -12.54
C PHE A 33 14.65 17.19 -11.35
N ASP A 34 15.04 16.66 -10.17
CA ASP A 34 15.27 17.42 -8.93
C ASP A 34 14.04 18.24 -8.48
N LEU A 35 12.85 17.86 -8.95
CA LEU A 35 11.60 18.60 -8.67
C LEU A 35 11.06 18.34 -7.26
N ILE A 36 11.61 17.35 -6.56
CA ILE A 36 11.23 16.94 -5.20
C ILE A 36 12.40 17.24 -4.27
N PRO A 37 12.54 18.47 -3.77
CA PRO A 37 13.50 18.77 -2.73
C PRO A 37 13.10 18.00 -1.45
N PHE A 38 14.11 17.63 -0.65
CA PHE A 38 13.92 16.90 0.62
C PHE A 38 13.35 15.47 0.49
N ILE A 39 13.83 14.67 -0.46
CA ILE A 39 13.42 13.26 -0.57
C ILE A 39 13.61 12.46 0.72
N THR A 40 14.62 12.81 1.53
CA THR A 40 14.90 12.14 2.81
C THR A 40 13.76 12.29 3.82
N THR A 41 13.13 13.46 3.93
CA THR A 41 11.97 13.65 4.82
C THR A 41 10.76 12.88 4.32
N ALA A 42 10.54 12.86 3.00
CA ALA A 42 9.50 12.03 2.39
C ALA A 42 9.70 10.54 2.68
N LEU A 43 10.93 10.02 2.59
CA LEU A 43 11.25 8.62 2.91
C LEU A 43 10.96 8.28 4.37
N TRP A 44 11.27 9.17 5.33
CA TRP A 44 10.91 8.98 6.73
C TRP A 44 9.40 8.90 6.95
N ILE A 45 8.63 9.74 6.26
CA ILE A 45 7.16 9.70 6.31
C ILE A 45 6.64 8.39 5.73
N VAL A 46 7.16 7.94 4.58
CA VAL A 46 6.79 6.68 3.94
C VAL A 46 7.11 5.48 4.83
N PHE A 47 8.27 5.48 5.48
CA PHE A 47 8.65 4.45 6.45
C PHE A 47 7.65 4.43 7.63
N GLY A 48 7.37 5.60 8.22
CA GLY A 48 6.38 5.72 9.29
C GLY A 48 4.99 5.24 8.89
N LEU A 49 4.55 5.55 7.66
CA LEU A 49 3.27 5.12 7.11
C LEU A 49 3.22 3.60 6.90
N GLY A 50 4.33 3.00 6.45
CA GLY A 50 4.46 1.54 6.32
C GLY A 50 4.33 0.82 7.66
N VAL A 51 5.00 1.33 8.70
CA VAL A 51 4.89 0.80 10.08
C VAL A 51 3.46 0.96 10.60
N LEU A 52 2.84 2.13 10.40
CA LEU A 52 1.47 2.39 10.84
C LEU A 52 0.46 1.47 10.14
N ALA A 53 0.62 1.23 8.84
CA ALA A 53 -0.20 0.29 8.08
C ALA A 53 -0.02 -1.15 8.56
N LEU A 54 1.20 -1.54 8.97
CA LEU A 54 1.45 -2.86 9.57
C LEU A 54 0.75 -3.01 10.92
N ILE A 55 0.82 -1.99 11.79
CA ILE A 55 0.11 -1.96 13.07
C ILE A 55 -1.40 -2.04 12.84
N PHE A 56 -1.92 -1.28 11.88
CA PHE A 56 -3.33 -1.31 11.51
C PHE A 56 -3.77 -2.71 11.04
N LEU A 57 -2.96 -3.38 10.22
CA LEU A 57 -3.22 -4.75 9.75
C LEU A 57 -3.28 -5.72 10.94
N LEU A 58 -2.32 -5.64 11.87
CA LEU A 58 -2.31 -6.46 13.08
C LEU A 58 -3.57 -6.25 13.94
N ILE A 59 -3.96 -4.99 14.15
CA ILE A 59 -5.17 -4.65 14.91
C ILE A 59 -6.41 -5.21 14.19
N ALA A 60 -6.51 -5.05 12.87
CA ALA A 60 -7.64 -5.56 12.09
C ALA A 60 -7.76 -7.09 12.18
N VAL A 61 -6.63 -7.81 12.20
CA VAL A 61 -6.60 -9.27 12.41
C VAL A 61 -7.06 -9.64 13.81
N LEU A 62 -6.53 -8.97 14.84
CA LEU A 62 -6.92 -9.19 16.25
C LEU A 62 -8.40 -8.92 16.49
N VAL A 63 -8.92 -7.81 15.97
CA VAL A 63 -10.34 -7.45 16.07
C VAL A 63 -11.20 -8.45 15.30
N GLY A 64 -10.78 -8.87 14.10
CA GLY A 64 -11.48 -9.90 13.33
C GLY A 64 -11.56 -11.24 14.07
N ALA A 65 -10.48 -11.65 14.74
CA ALA A 65 -10.45 -12.86 15.55
C ALA A 65 -11.31 -12.74 16.82
N ALA A 66 -11.31 -11.57 17.48
CA ALA A 66 -12.03 -11.36 18.74
C ALA A 66 -13.54 -11.13 18.55
N THR A 67 -13.95 -10.42 17.50
CA THR A 67 -15.37 -10.09 17.26
C THR A 67 -16.11 -11.15 16.45
N GLY A 68 -15.39 -12.08 15.80
CA GLY A 68 -16.00 -13.12 14.98
C GLY A 68 -16.80 -12.58 13.79
N SER A 69 -16.61 -11.32 13.40
CA SER A 69 -17.37 -10.70 12.31
C SER A 69 -17.06 -11.41 10.98
N PRO A 70 -18.04 -12.10 10.36
CA PRO A 70 -17.81 -12.84 9.12
C PRO A 70 -17.44 -11.89 7.97
N ALA A 71 -17.95 -10.65 8.00
CA ALA A 71 -17.61 -9.61 7.04
C ALA A 71 -16.14 -9.22 7.11
N LEU A 72 -15.63 -8.92 8.31
CA LEU A 72 -14.25 -8.49 8.50
C LEU A 72 -13.27 -9.61 8.15
N SER A 73 -13.53 -10.83 8.62
CA SER A 73 -12.68 -12.01 8.36
C SER A 73 -12.58 -12.33 6.86
N LYS A 74 -13.69 -12.26 6.12
CA LYS A 74 -13.72 -12.51 4.68
C LYS A 74 -12.96 -11.44 3.88
N CYS A 75 -13.15 -10.16 4.22
CA CYS A 75 -12.41 -9.06 3.60
C CYS A 75 -10.91 -9.13 3.90
N LEU A 76 -10.55 -9.50 5.14
CA LEU A 76 -9.16 -9.73 5.52
C LEU A 76 -8.57 -10.89 4.73
N CYS A 77 -9.24 -12.03 4.64
CA CYS A 77 -8.72 -13.20 3.94
C CYS A 77 -8.44 -12.90 2.44
N SER A 78 -9.30 -12.09 1.80
CA SER A 78 -9.14 -11.75 0.38
C SER A 78 -8.03 -10.72 0.10
N ASN A 79 -7.76 -9.78 1.03
CA ASN A 79 -6.88 -8.64 0.76
C ASN A 79 -5.62 -8.59 1.65
N ALA A 80 -5.54 -9.38 2.72
CA ALA A 80 -4.45 -9.32 3.70
C ALA A 80 -3.09 -9.63 3.09
N LEU A 81 -2.97 -10.65 2.23
CA LEU A 81 -1.71 -10.97 1.57
C LEU A 81 -1.19 -9.80 0.73
N CYS A 82 -2.07 -9.18 -0.05
CA CYS A 82 -1.71 -8.05 -0.90
C CYS A 82 -1.29 -6.82 -0.08
N LEU A 83 -2.06 -6.52 0.97
CA LEU A 83 -1.74 -5.44 1.91
C LEU A 83 -0.39 -5.70 2.59
N LEU A 84 -0.14 -6.94 3.02
CA LEU A 84 1.08 -7.34 3.70
C LEU A 84 2.31 -7.25 2.79
N VAL A 85 2.19 -7.65 1.51
CA VAL A 85 3.25 -7.48 0.52
C VAL A 85 3.53 -6.00 0.28
N GLY A 86 2.49 -5.17 0.19
CA GLY A 86 2.63 -3.71 0.06
C GLY A 86 3.31 -3.08 1.26
N THR A 87 2.89 -3.41 2.49
CA THR A 87 3.47 -2.85 3.72
C THR A 87 4.92 -3.30 3.92
N ILE A 88 5.20 -4.60 3.82
CA ILE A 88 6.57 -5.12 3.94
C ILE A 88 7.47 -4.55 2.84
N GLY A 89 7.00 -4.52 1.59
CA GLY A 89 7.74 -3.94 0.49
C GLY A 89 8.04 -2.45 0.71
N THR A 90 7.09 -1.69 1.25
CA THR A 90 7.28 -0.26 1.57
C THR A 90 8.31 -0.08 2.68
N ILE A 91 8.24 -0.88 3.76
CA ILE A 91 9.21 -0.83 4.87
C ILE A 91 10.61 -1.20 4.38
N VAL A 92 10.75 -2.32 3.67
CA VAL A 92 12.06 -2.79 3.20
C VAL A 92 12.67 -1.81 2.20
N SER A 93 11.90 -1.36 1.21
CA SER A 93 12.38 -0.40 0.21
C SER A 93 12.75 0.96 0.81
N SER A 94 11.96 1.46 1.78
CA SER A 94 12.29 2.72 2.46
C SER A 94 13.55 2.62 3.31
N VAL A 95 13.77 1.50 4.03
CA VAL A 95 15.02 1.25 4.77
C VAL A 95 16.23 1.17 3.83
N ILE A 96 16.09 0.46 2.70
CA ILE A 96 17.13 0.40 1.67
C ILE A 96 17.42 1.82 1.17
N ALA A 97 16.40 2.60 0.82
CA ALA A 97 16.57 3.98 0.35
C ALA A 97 17.27 4.87 1.39
N LEU A 98 16.86 4.79 2.66
CA LEU A 98 17.47 5.54 3.77
C LEU A 98 18.94 5.14 4.04
N SER A 99 19.36 3.96 3.59
CA SER A 99 20.73 3.46 3.77
C SER A 99 21.71 4.03 2.73
N PHE A 100 21.21 4.65 1.65
CA PHE A 100 22.03 5.24 0.61
C PHE A 100 21.95 6.77 0.63
N VAL A 101 23.03 7.42 0.20
CA VAL A 101 22.99 8.86 -0.10
C VAL A 101 22.29 9.03 -1.45
N LEU A 102 21.08 9.57 -1.43
CA LEU A 102 20.29 9.82 -2.64
C LEU A 102 20.75 11.12 -3.30
N GLU A 103 21.51 11.00 -4.39
CA GLU A 103 21.80 12.11 -5.31
C GLU A 103 20.86 12.03 -6.52
N ALA A 104 20.16 13.13 -6.82
CA ALA A 104 19.17 13.21 -7.89
C ALA A 104 19.75 12.98 -9.29
N THR A 105 21.05 13.21 -9.47
CA THR A 105 21.78 12.97 -10.72
C THR A 105 22.03 11.48 -10.98
N SER A 106 21.85 10.62 -9.98
CA SER A 106 22.11 9.19 -10.11
C SER A 106 20.86 8.43 -10.56
N ILE A 107 20.99 7.69 -11.66
CA ILE A 107 19.93 6.80 -12.18
C ILE A 107 19.55 5.75 -11.13
N PHE A 108 20.52 5.33 -10.32
CA PHE A 108 20.33 4.37 -9.23
C PHE A 108 19.40 4.91 -8.14
N ALA A 109 19.59 6.16 -7.68
CA ALA A 109 18.67 6.77 -6.71
C ALA A 109 17.26 6.92 -7.27
N ALA A 110 17.12 7.32 -8.54
CA ALA A 110 15.81 7.42 -9.18
C ALA A 110 15.08 6.07 -9.25
N ALA A 111 15.79 4.98 -9.53
CA ALA A 111 15.22 3.63 -9.54
C ALA A 111 14.75 3.22 -8.14
N ILE A 112 15.53 3.50 -7.09
CA ILE A 112 15.14 3.22 -5.70
C ILE A 112 13.88 4.00 -5.32
N VAL A 113 13.83 5.31 -5.62
CA VAL A 113 12.67 6.15 -5.32
C VAL A 113 11.42 5.65 -6.06
N ALA A 114 11.56 5.24 -7.31
CA ALA A 114 10.46 4.64 -8.07
C ALA A 114 9.93 3.35 -7.41
N ILE A 115 10.83 2.49 -6.93
CA ILE A 115 10.46 1.24 -6.23
C ILE A 115 9.73 1.56 -4.92
N VAL A 116 10.21 2.53 -4.14
CA VAL A 116 9.54 2.97 -2.90
C VAL A 116 8.14 3.49 -3.20
N ALA A 117 8.00 4.35 -4.21
CA ALA A 117 6.71 4.89 -4.63
C ALA A 117 5.76 3.81 -5.17
N PHE A 118 6.28 2.81 -5.87
CA PHE A 118 5.52 1.64 -6.31
C PHE A 118 4.91 0.88 -5.12
N PHE A 119 5.73 0.51 -4.14
CA PHE A 119 5.24 -0.23 -2.96
C PHE A 119 4.28 0.61 -2.11
N LEU A 120 4.55 1.91 -1.98
CA LEU A 120 3.65 2.85 -1.31
C LEU A 120 2.27 2.88 -1.99
N ALA A 121 2.22 3.03 -3.31
CA ALA A 121 0.97 3.01 -4.06
C ALA A 121 0.24 1.67 -3.90
N PHE A 122 0.98 0.55 -3.96
CA PHE A 122 0.41 -0.78 -3.77
C PHE A 122 -0.18 -0.97 -2.36
N MET A 123 0.50 -0.47 -1.33
CA MET A 123 0.00 -0.44 0.05
C MET A 123 -1.30 0.36 0.16
N LEU A 124 -1.35 1.56 -0.44
CA LEU A 124 -2.53 2.42 -0.42
C LEU A 124 -3.72 1.78 -1.14
N ILE A 125 -3.51 1.20 -2.32
CA ILE A 125 -4.56 0.48 -3.07
C ILE A 125 -5.07 -0.71 -2.26
N GLY A 126 -4.16 -1.46 -1.62
CA GLY A 126 -4.47 -2.50 -0.65
C GLY A 126 -5.42 -2.03 0.45
N LEU A 127 -5.08 -0.90 1.07
CA LEU A 127 -5.81 -0.37 2.21
C LEU A 127 -7.21 0.11 1.78
N ILE A 128 -7.29 0.81 0.65
CA ILE A 128 -8.56 1.28 0.08
C ILE A 128 -9.47 0.10 -0.26
N ALA A 129 -8.94 -0.97 -0.87
CA ALA A 129 -9.72 -2.15 -1.21
C ALA A 129 -10.26 -2.86 0.04
N MET A 130 -9.47 -2.92 1.12
CA MET A 130 -9.89 -3.50 2.40
C MET A 130 -11.01 -2.67 3.05
N ILE A 131 -10.87 -1.35 3.09
CA ILE A 131 -11.90 -0.44 3.62
C ILE A 131 -13.19 -0.51 2.79
N ALA A 132 -13.07 -0.51 1.45
CA ALA A 132 -14.22 -0.61 0.55
C ALA A 132 -14.97 -1.94 0.72
N CYS A 133 -14.24 -3.04 0.91
CA CYS A 133 -14.84 -4.35 1.20
C CYS A 133 -15.66 -4.32 2.50
N ILE A 134 -15.07 -3.79 3.57
CA ILE A 134 -15.76 -3.66 4.87
C ILE A 134 -17.02 -2.80 4.73
N ALA A 135 -16.93 -1.63 4.09
CA ALA A 135 -18.07 -0.75 3.86
C ALA A 135 -19.20 -1.45 3.08
N SER A 136 -18.85 -2.23 2.05
CA SER A 136 -19.84 -2.95 1.24
C SER A 136 -20.57 -4.05 2.02
N GLU A 137 -19.85 -4.83 2.84
CA GLU A 137 -20.47 -5.88 3.66
C GLU A 137 -21.31 -5.26 4.79
N LEU A 138 -20.88 -4.14 5.42
CA LEU A 138 -21.70 -3.43 6.40
C LEU A 138 -22.99 -2.86 5.80
N CYS A 139 -22.95 -2.28 4.61
CA CYS A 139 -24.14 -1.74 3.96
C CYS A 139 -25.13 -2.81 3.46
N CYS A 140 -24.69 -4.05 3.24
CA CYS A 140 -25.54 -5.16 2.83
C CYS A 140 -26.09 -6.00 4.01
N HIS A 141 -25.59 -5.79 5.23
CA HIS A 141 -26.06 -6.46 6.45
C HIS A 141 -26.83 -5.54 7.43
N ALA A 142 -27.02 -4.27 7.07
CA ALA A 142 -27.93 -3.33 7.74
C ALA A 142 -29.33 -3.39 7.12
#